data_AF-A0A5C8SXM8-F1
#
_entry.id   AF-A0A5C8SXM8-F1
#
_cell.length_a   1.000
_cell.length_b   1.000
_cell.length_c   1.000
_cell.angle_alpha   90.00
_cell.angle_beta   90.00
_cell.angle_gamma   90.00
#
_symmetry.space_group_name_H-M   'P 1'
#
loop_
_entity.id
_entity.type
_entity.pdbx_description
1 polymer ?
#
loop_
_entity_poly.entity_id
_entity_poly.type
_entity_poly.pdbx_seq_one_letter_code
_entity_poly.pdbx_strand_id
1 'polypeptide(L)'
;ALTVHVPDQAPGRGDGLPAGPLVSEHATLERGLRAWVERQTHQRLGYVEQLYTFGDRDRQADAKGDSTSGVHTLSVAYLALVREERPAGLAEAAWRNWYRYLPYEDFRKGRPPELDAIEAELLAWAGAPADAKLRRSRADRLGLTFGLNGATWNEERVLERYELLFEAGLIPEAAGNAGPARP
;
A
#
# COMPACT_ATOMS: atom_id res chain seq x y z
N ALA A 1 6.75 -5.56 8.00
CA ALA A 1 6.26 -4.29 8.58
C ALA A 1 5.87 -4.49 10.04
N LEU A 2 6.11 -3.49 10.89
CA LEU A 2 5.43 -3.37 12.18
C LEU A 2 4.08 -2.72 11.92
N THR A 3 2.99 -3.38 12.29
CA THR A 3 1.62 -2.90 12.08
C THR A 3 0.90 -2.76 13.41
N VAL A 4 -0.13 -1.92 13.44
CA VAL A 4 -1.06 -1.75 14.56
C VAL A 4 -2.48 -2.03 14.06
N HIS A 5 -3.40 -2.35 14.97
CA HIS A 5 -4.80 -2.40 14.61
C HIS A 5 -5.33 -0.97 14.37
N VAL A 6 -6.06 -0.79 13.26
CA VAL A 6 -6.78 0.45 12.95
C VAL A 6 -8.27 0.14 13.05
N PRO A 7 -9.00 0.75 14.00
CA PRO A 7 -10.43 0.54 14.14
C PRO A 7 -11.21 1.10 12.94
N ASP A 8 -12.46 0.66 12.80
CA ASP A 8 -13.41 1.14 11.78
C ASP A 8 -12.95 0.96 10.32
N GLN A 9 -12.02 0.04 10.07
CA GLN A 9 -11.60 -0.36 8.73
C GLN A 9 -12.51 -1.45 8.16
N ALA A 10 -12.60 -1.52 6.83
CA ALA A 10 -13.28 -2.61 6.14
C ALA A 10 -12.71 -3.98 6.55
N PRO A 11 -13.51 -5.07 6.51
CA PRO A 11 -13.02 -6.41 6.81
C PRO A 11 -11.77 -6.76 6.00
N GLY A 12 -10.73 -7.26 6.68
CA GLY A 12 -9.42 -7.54 6.06
C GLY A 12 -8.45 -6.35 5.99
N ARG A 13 -8.88 -5.14 6.36
CA ARG A 13 -8.05 -3.91 6.39
C ARG A 13 -7.77 -3.38 7.80
N GLY A 14 -7.96 -4.21 8.83
CA GLY A 14 -7.74 -3.83 10.22
C GLY A 14 -6.28 -3.59 10.60
N ASP A 15 -5.31 -3.86 9.72
CA ASP A 15 -3.89 -3.59 9.97
C ASP A 15 -3.49 -2.27 9.32
N GLY A 16 -2.78 -1.40 10.05
CA GLY A 16 -2.18 -0.18 9.51
C GLY A 16 -0.75 0.04 10.00
N LEU A 17 -0.04 0.97 9.38
CA LEU A 17 1.26 1.42 9.88
C LEU A 17 1.06 2.33 11.12
N PRO A 18 1.94 2.27 12.13
CA PRO A 18 1.93 3.20 13.23
C PRO A 18 2.00 4.65 12.73
N ALA A 19 1.04 5.48 13.12
CA ALA A 19 0.88 6.84 12.62
C ALA A 19 0.13 7.72 13.64
N GLY A 20 0.31 9.02 13.54
CA GLY A 20 -0.42 9.98 14.36
C GLY A 20 -0.35 11.40 13.78
N PRO A 21 -1.20 12.32 14.28
CA PRO A 21 -1.24 13.69 13.79
C PRO A 21 0.07 14.44 14.06
N LEU A 22 0.35 15.43 13.21
CA LEU A 22 1.40 16.42 13.47
C LEU A 22 0.92 17.36 14.58
N VAL A 23 1.62 17.39 15.71
CA VAL A 23 1.29 18.24 16.87
C VAL A 23 2.46 19.16 17.22
N SER A 24 2.15 20.37 17.69
CA SER A 24 3.13 21.42 18.02
C SER A 24 4.04 21.07 19.19
N GLU A 25 3.63 20.12 20.04
CA GLU A 25 4.40 19.61 21.18
C GLU A 25 5.70 18.88 20.74
N HIS A 26 5.75 18.41 19.50
CA HIS A 26 6.93 17.75 18.95
C HIS A 26 7.78 18.76 18.18
N ALA A 27 8.98 19.05 18.69
CA ALA A 27 9.88 20.03 18.08
C ALA A 27 10.33 19.70 16.65
N THR A 28 10.22 18.44 16.22
CA THR A 28 10.50 18.00 14.84
C THR A 28 9.52 16.92 14.42
N LEU A 29 9.30 16.76 13.11
CA LEU A 29 8.48 15.68 12.54
C LEU A 29 9.02 14.29 12.97
N GLU A 30 10.34 14.10 12.95
CA GLU A 30 10.98 12.87 13.39
C GLU A 30 10.71 12.57 14.88
N ARG A 31 10.76 13.59 15.76
CA ARG A 31 10.42 13.40 17.19
C ARG A 31 8.97 12.99 17.36
N GLY A 32 8.06 13.55 16.54
CA GLY A 32 6.66 13.16 16.54
C GLY A 32 6.45 11.73 16.06
N LEU A 33 7.09 11.32 14.97
CA LEU A 33 7.09 9.93 14.53
C LEU A 33 7.55 8.99 15.65
N ARG A 34 8.72 9.24 16.25
CA ARG A 34 9.26 8.41 17.32
C ARG A 34 8.29 8.30 18.49
N ALA A 35 7.69 9.41 18.92
CA ALA A 35 6.73 9.44 20.01
C ALA A 35 5.46 8.64 19.71
N TRP A 36 4.91 8.75 18.49
CA TRP A 36 3.73 7.98 18.09
C TRP A 36 4.02 6.49 17.98
N VAL A 37 5.14 6.09 17.38
CA VAL A 37 5.53 4.68 17.28
C VAL A 37 5.76 4.08 18.67
N GLU A 38 6.52 4.75 19.54
CA GLU A 38 6.78 4.27 20.92
C GLU A 38 5.47 4.15 21.72
N ARG A 39 4.54 5.09 21.56
CA ARG A 39 3.23 5.03 22.21
C ARG A 39 2.36 3.87 21.73
N GLN A 40 2.34 3.61 20.42
CA GLN A 40 1.43 2.60 19.82
C GLN A 40 2.00 1.18 19.86
N THR A 41 3.32 1.04 19.95
CA THR A 41 3.99 -0.26 19.74
C THR A 41 4.99 -0.62 20.84
N HIS A 42 5.31 0.31 21.73
CA HIS A 42 6.42 0.23 22.70
C HIS A 42 7.80 0.05 22.07
N GLN A 43 7.93 0.21 20.75
CA GLN A 43 9.19 0.12 20.05
C GLN A 43 9.90 1.47 20.03
N ARG A 44 11.16 1.45 20.46
CA ARG A 44 12.05 2.60 20.39
C ARG A 44 12.79 2.56 19.06
N LEU A 45 12.49 3.52 18.19
CA LEU A 45 13.18 3.62 16.91
C LEU A 45 14.64 4.01 17.14
N GLY A 46 15.57 3.34 16.46
CA GLY A 46 16.98 3.73 16.40
C GLY A 46 17.21 4.62 15.18
N TYR A 47 17.30 3.96 14.03
CA TYR A 47 17.44 4.60 12.73
C TYR A 47 16.09 4.98 12.13
N VAL A 48 15.99 6.19 11.57
CA VAL A 48 14.82 6.73 10.87
C VAL A 48 15.29 7.53 9.67
N GLU A 49 14.63 7.34 8.53
CA GLU A 49 14.82 8.11 7.31
C GLU A 49 13.47 8.55 6.75
N GLN A 50 13.35 9.79 6.28
CA GLN A 50 12.14 10.26 5.62
C GLN A 50 12.10 9.73 4.18
N LEU A 51 11.01 9.06 3.80
CA LEU A 51 10.86 8.48 2.48
C LEU A 51 10.11 9.42 1.53
N TYR A 52 8.89 9.79 1.92
CA TYR A 52 7.96 10.47 1.01
C TYR A 52 7.02 11.38 1.77
N THR A 53 6.54 12.41 1.08
CA THR A 53 5.50 13.31 1.57
C THR A 53 4.32 13.23 0.62
N PHE A 54 3.17 12.84 1.14
CA PHE A 54 1.91 12.75 0.41
C PHE A 54 1.04 13.94 0.79
N GLY A 55 0.56 14.67 -0.21
CA GLY A 55 -0.53 15.64 -0.04
C GLY A 55 -1.70 15.15 -0.86
N ASP A 56 -2.78 14.74 -0.20
CA ASP A 56 -3.97 14.27 -0.89
C ASP A 56 -5.21 14.94 -0.31
N ARG A 57 -6.11 15.34 -1.20
CA ARG A 57 -7.40 15.95 -0.89
C ARG A 57 -8.46 14.89 -0.57
N ASP A 58 -8.34 13.68 -1.14
CA ASP A 58 -9.43 12.71 -1.18
C ASP A 58 -9.19 11.47 -0.30
N ARG A 59 -8.07 11.42 0.44
CA ARG A 59 -7.72 10.28 1.31
C ARG A 59 -8.64 10.09 2.53
N GLN A 60 -9.47 11.08 2.87
CA GLN A 60 -10.45 11.01 3.96
C GLN A 60 -11.91 10.90 3.48
N ALA A 61 -12.17 10.35 2.29
CA ALA A 61 -13.55 10.24 1.80
C ALA A 61 -14.46 9.30 2.63
N ASP A 62 -13.92 8.35 3.42
CA ASP A 62 -14.75 7.26 3.97
C ASP A 62 -14.77 7.13 5.51
N ALA A 63 -14.07 7.98 6.26
CA ALA A 63 -14.10 7.95 7.72
C ALA A 63 -15.05 9.01 8.28
N LYS A 64 -16.35 8.67 8.24
CA LYS A 64 -17.52 9.48 8.66
C LYS A 64 -18.01 10.43 7.56
N GLY A 65 -19.32 10.37 7.30
CA GLY A 65 -20.07 11.39 6.55
C GLY A 65 -20.15 12.73 7.30
N ASP A 66 -19.02 13.17 7.88
CA ASP A 66 -18.82 14.51 8.38
C ASP A 66 -18.14 15.30 7.28
N SER A 67 -18.76 16.39 6.88
CA SER A 67 -18.42 17.16 5.68
C SER A 67 -17.14 17.99 5.87
N THR A 68 -15.99 17.35 6.08
CA THR A 68 -14.66 17.97 5.92
C THR A 68 -14.17 17.86 4.47
N SER A 69 -15.12 17.78 3.52
CA SER A 69 -14.89 17.89 2.08
C SER A 69 -14.09 19.16 1.78
N GLY A 70 -12.76 19.02 1.67
CA GLY A 70 -11.83 20.11 1.33
C GLY A 70 -10.56 20.25 2.17
N VAL A 71 -10.33 19.46 3.23
CA VAL A 71 -9.07 19.56 4.00
C VAL A 71 -7.96 18.77 3.32
N HIS A 72 -6.96 19.46 2.79
CA HIS A 72 -5.73 18.84 2.30
C HIS A 72 -5.01 18.14 3.45
N THR A 73 -4.94 16.80 3.40
CA THR A 73 -4.20 16.04 4.39
C THR A 73 -2.76 15.86 3.91
N LEU A 74 -1.80 16.34 4.70
CA LEU A 74 -0.38 16.10 4.50
C LEU A 74 0.06 14.91 5.36
N SER A 75 0.58 13.87 4.73
CA SER A 75 1.18 12.72 5.41
C SER A 75 2.67 12.64 5.07
N VAL A 76 3.52 12.44 6.08
CA VAL A 76 4.97 12.25 5.88
C VAL A 76 5.32 10.83 6.30
N ALA A 77 5.82 10.04 5.37
CA ALA A 77 6.19 8.65 5.58
C ALA A 77 7.69 8.52 5.87
N TYR A 78 8.00 7.56 6.75
CA TYR A 78 9.35 7.28 7.22
C TYR A 78 9.66 5.79 7.12
N LEU A 79 10.91 5.46 6.85
CA LEU A 79 11.50 4.14 7.03
C LEU A 79 12.23 4.11 8.36
N ALA A 80 12.04 3.05 9.12
CA ALA A 80 12.81 2.82 10.34
C ALA A 80 13.37 1.40 10.36
N LEU A 81 14.60 1.27 10.84
CA LEU A 81 15.23 -0.03 11.09
C LEU A 81 15.22 -0.26 12.60
N VAL A 82 14.56 -1.32 13.02
CA VAL A 82 14.47 -1.74 14.42
C VAL A 82 14.75 -3.23 14.54
N ARG A 83 15.22 -3.65 15.71
CA ARG A 83 15.27 -5.07 16.02
C ARG A 83 13.86 -5.58 16.24
N GLU A 84 13.58 -6.77 15.72
CA GLU A 84 12.34 -7.47 15.98
C GLU A 84 12.36 -7.98 17.44
N GLU A 85 11.98 -7.09 18.37
CA GLU A 85 11.71 -7.46 19.74
C GLU A 85 10.22 -7.75 19.85
N ARG A 86 9.85 -8.86 20.53
CA ARG A 86 8.44 -9.16 20.78
C ARG A 86 7.83 -7.95 21.49
N PRO A 87 6.77 -7.33 20.93
CA PRO A 87 6.06 -6.27 21.62
C PRO A 87 5.72 -6.78 23.02
N ALA A 88 6.20 -6.07 24.05
CA ALA A 88 5.83 -6.40 25.42
C ALA A 88 4.31 -6.35 25.51
N GLY A 89 3.71 -7.40 26.08
CA GLY A 89 2.29 -7.71 25.97
C GLY A 89 1.36 -6.51 26.21
N LEU A 90 0.21 -6.56 25.52
CA LEU A 90 -0.91 -5.61 25.47
C LEU A 90 -0.91 -4.59 24.32
N ALA A 91 0.17 -4.42 23.55
CA ALA A 91 0.09 -3.64 22.32
C ALA A 91 -0.61 -4.45 21.21
N GLU A 92 -1.61 -3.85 20.55
CA GLU A 92 -2.22 -4.35 19.30
C GLU A 92 -1.24 -4.31 18.10
N ALA A 93 0.06 -4.28 18.37
CA ALA A 93 1.12 -4.18 17.39
C ALA A 93 1.65 -5.58 17.02
N ALA A 94 1.83 -5.83 15.74
CA ALA A 94 2.30 -7.11 15.23
C ALA A 94 3.36 -6.93 14.14
N TRP A 95 4.35 -7.81 14.14
CA TRP A 95 5.26 -7.96 13.01
C TRP A 95 4.57 -8.80 11.92
N ARG A 96 4.45 -8.21 10.73
CA ARG A 96 3.82 -8.83 9.56
C ARG A 96 4.80 -8.91 8.40
N ASN A 97 4.83 -10.05 7.72
CA ASN A 97 5.55 -10.18 6.46
C ASN A 97 4.88 -9.30 5.40
N TRP A 98 5.65 -8.57 4.59
CA TRP A 98 5.13 -7.73 3.50
C TRP A 98 4.33 -8.52 2.46
N TYR A 99 4.71 -9.78 2.19
CA TYR A 99 3.98 -10.67 1.28
C TYR A 99 2.59 -11.07 1.79
N ARG A 100 2.22 -10.72 3.03
CA ARG A 100 0.83 -10.78 3.48
C ARG A 100 -0.08 -9.80 2.72
N TYR A 101 0.46 -8.65 2.33
CA TYR A 101 -0.26 -7.57 1.66
C TYR A 101 -0.05 -7.57 0.14
N LEU A 102 1.07 -8.15 -0.32
CA LEU A 102 1.45 -8.27 -1.72
C LEU A 102 1.80 -9.74 -2.04
N PRO A 103 0.83 -10.66 -1.94
CA PRO A 103 1.09 -12.09 -2.11
C PRO A 103 1.66 -12.42 -3.50
N TYR A 104 1.21 -11.69 -4.52
CA TYR A 104 1.66 -11.83 -5.91
C TYR A 104 3.12 -11.42 -6.18
N GLU A 105 3.83 -10.88 -5.18
CA GLU A 105 5.27 -10.56 -5.27
C GLU A 105 6.18 -11.65 -4.63
N ASP A 106 5.63 -12.69 -3.97
CA ASP A 106 6.42 -13.68 -3.24
C ASP A 106 6.96 -14.82 -4.12
N PHE A 107 7.99 -14.55 -4.90
CA PHE A 107 8.62 -15.54 -5.79
C PHE A 107 9.55 -16.54 -5.08
N ARG A 108 9.71 -16.46 -3.76
CA ARG A 108 10.67 -17.30 -3.01
C ARG A 108 10.38 -18.80 -3.09
N LYS A 109 9.14 -19.17 -3.40
CA LYS A 109 8.69 -20.56 -3.60
C LYS A 109 8.33 -20.87 -5.06
N GLY A 110 8.79 -20.03 -6.00
CA GLY A 110 8.34 -20.04 -7.39
C GLY A 110 7.21 -19.04 -7.61
N ARG A 111 6.62 -19.08 -8.80
CA ARG A 111 5.59 -18.14 -9.23
C ARG A 111 4.34 -18.20 -8.33
N PRO A 112 3.89 -17.08 -7.75
CA PRO A 112 2.66 -17.02 -6.96
C PRO A 112 1.42 -17.43 -7.78
N PRO A 113 0.53 -18.31 -7.26
CA PRO A 113 -0.68 -18.73 -7.97
C PRO A 113 -1.70 -17.60 -8.16
N GLU A 114 -1.68 -16.57 -7.32
CA GLU A 114 -2.55 -15.39 -7.41
C GLU A 114 -2.35 -14.63 -8.72
N LEU A 115 -1.14 -14.72 -9.31
CA LEU A 115 -0.82 -14.05 -10.57
C LEU A 115 -1.67 -14.52 -11.73
N ASP A 116 -2.09 -15.79 -11.76
CA ASP A 116 -2.90 -16.29 -12.90
C ASP A 116 -4.26 -15.58 -12.95
N ALA A 117 -4.87 -15.34 -11.79
CA ALA A 117 -6.13 -14.62 -11.68
C ALA A 117 -5.95 -13.12 -11.96
N ILE A 118 -4.85 -12.52 -11.53
CA ILE A 118 -4.53 -11.11 -11.77
C ILE A 118 -4.26 -10.85 -13.25
N GLU A 119 -3.42 -11.66 -13.88
CA GLU A 119 -3.02 -11.51 -15.28
C GLU A 119 -4.21 -11.70 -16.24
N ALA A 120 -5.12 -12.63 -15.94
CA ALA A 120 -6.34 -12.81 -16.74
C ALA A 120 -7.20 -11.53 -16.80
N GLU A 121 -7.42 -10.89 -15.65
CA GLU A 121 -8.19 -9.64 -15.57
C GLU A 121 -7.44 -8.47 -16.23
N LEU A 122 -6.13 -8.40 -16.05
CA LEU A 122 -5.29 -7.39 -16.68
C LEU A 122 -5.27 -7.52 -18.20
N LEU A 123 -5.20 -8.73 -18.75
CA LEU A 123 -5.28 -8.98 -20.18
C LEU A 123 -6.65 -8.58 -20.74
N ALA A 124 -7.74 -8.89 -20.03
CA ALA A 124 -9.09 -8.44 -20.39
C ALA A 124 -9.19 -6.91 -20.38
N TRP A 125 -8.70 -6.25 -19.33
CA TRP A 125 -8.66 -4.80 -19.20
C TRP A 125 -7.80 -4.14 -20.29
N ALA A 126 -6.66 -4.73 -20.66
CA ALA A 126 -5.81 -4.25 -21.73
C ALA A 126 -6.48 -4.39 -23.11
N GLY A 127 -7.30 -5.42 -23.30
CA GLY A 127 -8.05 -5.66 -24.53
C GLY A 127 -9.34 -4.87 -24.69
N ALA A 128 -9.93 -4.36 -23.60
CA ALA A 128 -11.25 -3.72 -23.59
C ALA A 128 -11.38 -2.44 -24.44
N PRO A 129 -10.38 -1.53 -24.53
CA PRO A 129 -10.52 -0.30 -25.31
C PRO A 129 -10.69 -0.55 -26.82
N ALA A 130 -11.56 0.22 -27.48
CA ALA A 130 -11.71 0.17 -28.94
C ALA A 130 -10.47 0.72 -29.68
N ASP A 131 -9.76 1.68 -29.08
CA ASP A 131 -8.54 2.28 -29.65
C ASP A 131 -7.37 1.28 -29.64
N ALA A 132 -6.89 0.92 -30.84
CA ALA A 132 -5.76 0.02 -31.02
C ALA A 132 -4.45 0.56 -30.41
N LYS A 133 -4.24 1.88 -30.42
CA LYS A 133 -3.05 2.50 -29.81
C LYS A 133 -3.09 2.35 -28.29
N LEU A 134 -4.26 2.55 -27.69
CA LEU A 134 -4.45 2.37 -26.25
C LEU A 134 -4.30 0.90 -25.84
N ARG A 135 -4.88 -0.05 -26.60
CA ARG A 135 -4.67 -1.49 -26.36
C ARG A 135 -3.20 -1.88 -26.38
N ARG A 136 -2.46 -1.40 -27.39
CA ARG A 136 -1.01 -1.64 -27.50
C ARG A 136 -0.25 -1.05 -26.32
N SER A 137 -0.54 0.19 -25.94
CA SER A 137 0.09 0.84 -24.80
C SER A 137 -0.14 0.07 -23.48
N ARG A 138 -1.35 -0.45 -23.25
CA ARG A 138 -1.66 -1.30 -22.08
C ARG A 138 -0.91 -2.64 -22.14
N ALA A 139 -0.88 -3.30 -23.30
CA ALA A 139 -0.15 -4.55 -23.48
C ALA A 139 1.38 -4.39 -23.26
N ASP A 140 1.96 -3.29 -23.72
CA ASP A 140 3.38 -2.97 -23.50
C ASP A 140 3.67 -2.77 -22.00
N ARG A 141 2.78 -2.05 -21.27
CA ARG A 141 2.90 -1.88 -19.82
C ARG A 141 2.80 -3.22 -19.08
N LEU A 142 1.89 -4.09 -19.49
CA LEU A 142 1.79 -5.45 -18.93
C LEU A 142 3.05 -6.29 -19.17
N GLY A 143 3.70 -6.13 -20.31
CA GLY A 143 4.99 -6.78 -20.54
C GLY A 143 6.06 -6.26 -19.57
N LEU A 144 6.15 -4.94 -19.42
CA LEU A 144 7.13 -4.29 -18.55
C LEU A 144 6.92 -4.58 -17.06
N THR A 145 5.66 -4.67 -16.61
CA THR A 145 5.32 -4.81 -15.20
C THR A 145 4.93 -6.22 -14.80
N PHE A 146 4.38 -7.09 -15.65
CA PHE A 146 4.00 -8.45 -15.24
C PHE A 146 4.82 -9.54 -15.95
N GLY A 147 5.80 -9.18 -16.77
CA GLY A 147 6.55 -10.17 -17.55
C GLY A 147 5.67 -10.88 -18.59
N LEU A 148 4.55 -10.26 -18.99
CA LEU A 148 3.67 -10.81 -20.03
C LEU A 148 4.29 -10.62 -21.42
N ASN A 149 3.72 -11.30 -22.42
CA ASN A 149 4.14 -11.18 -23.83
C ASN A 149 5.63 -11.52 -24.07
N GLY A 150 6.19 -12.46 -23.30
CA GLY A 150 7.57 -12.92 -23.45
C GLY A 150 8.62 -12.02 -22.78
N ALA A 151 8.19 -11.03 -22.00
CA ALA A 151 9.08 -10.26 -21.13
C ALA A 151 9.48 -11.05 -19.87
N THR A 152 10.51 -10.58 -19.16
CA THR A 152 10.95 -11.18 -17.90
C THR A 152 10.35 -10.43 -16.73
N TRP A 153 10.00 -11.15 -15.66
CA TRP A 153 9.63 -10.54 -14.39
C TRP A 153 10.77 -9.68 -13.85
N ASN A 154 10.46 -8.45 -13.42
CA ASN A 154 11.41 -7.54 -12.79
C ASN A 154 10.92 -7.21 -11.37
N GLU A 155 11.71 -7.56 -10.36
CA GLU A 155 11.39 -7.35 -8.93
C GLU A 155 11.42 -5.88 -8.52
N GLU A 156 12.04 -4.99 -9.31
CA GLU A 156 12.06 -3.55 -9.01
C GLU A 156 10.75 -2.84 -9.39
N ARG A 157 9.87 -3.49 -10.15
CA ARG A 157 8.64 -2.91 -10.70
C ARG A 157 7.41 -3.04 -9.80
N VAL A 158 7.61 -3.21 -8.49
CA VAL A 158 6.50 -3.41 -7.53
C VAL A 158 5.54 -2.22 -7.54
N LEU A 159 6.08 -0.99 -7.56
CA LEU A 159 5.26 0.22 -7.57
C LEU A 159 4.44 0.31 -8.85
N GLU A 160 5.06 0.13 -10.02
CA GLU A 160 4.37 0.19 -11.30
C GLU A 160 3.34 -0.93 -11.48
N ARG A 161 3.57 -2.11 -10.89
CA ARG A 161 2.53 -3.15 -10.81
C ARG A 161 1.36 -2.69 -9.96
N TYR A 162 1.62 -2.17 -8.77
CA TYR A 162 0.56 -1.68 -7.88
C TYR A 162 -0.27 -0.56 -8.54
N GLU A 163 0.39 0.38 -9.22
CA GLU A 163 -0.28 1.44 -9.99
C GLU A 163 -1.12 0.89 -11.15
N LEU A 164 -0.64 -0.16 -11.83
CA LEU A 164 -1.40 -0.79 -12.91
C LEU A 164 -2.64 -1.52 -12.38
N LEU A 165 -2.52 -2.18 -11.23
CA LEU A 165 -3.67 -2.80 -10.55
C LEU A 165 -4.68 -1.74 -10.10
N PHE A 166 -4.21 -0.58 -9.61
CA PHE A 166 -5.06 0.55 -9.29
C PHE A 166 -5.82 1.05 -10.54
N GLU A 167 -5.11 1.30 -11.64
CA GLU A 167 -5.72 1.76 -12.89
C GLU A 167 -6.70 0.74 -13.47
N ALA A 168 -6.43 -0.56 -13.29
CA ALA A 168 -7.31 -1.64 -13.72
C ALA A 168 -8.52 -1.87 -12.78
N GLY A 169 -8.57 -1.21 -11.62
CA GLY A 169 -9.63 -1.42 -10.64
C GLY A 169 -9.53 -2.75 -9.90
N LEU A 170 -8.35 -3.34 -9.84
CA LEU A 170 -8.13 -4.67 -9.26
C LEU A 170 -7.72 -4.65 -7.78
N ILE A 171 -7.49 -3.46 -7.21
CA ILE A 171 -7.23 -3.29 -5.78
C ILE A 171 -8.30 -2.42 -5.12
N PRO A 172 -8.58 -2.60 -3.82
CA PRO A 172 -9.74 -1.96 -3.22
C PRO A 172 -9.59 -0.44 -3.00
N GLU A 173 -8.39 0.14 -3.15
CA GLU A 173 -8.15 1.58 -3.18
C GLU A 173 -8.71 2.25 -4.45
N ALA A 174 -8.96 1.49 -5.50
CA ALA A 174 -9.43 2.01 -6.78
C ALA A 174 -10.93 2.37 -6.80
N ALA A 175 -11.57 2.53 -5.63
CA ALA A 175 -13.00 2.80 -5.50
C ALA A 175 -13.41 4.03 -6.35
N GLY A 176 -14.10 3.74 -7.46
CA GLY A 176 -14.29 4.66 -8.61
C GLY A 176 -14.16 3.93 -9.96
N ASN A 177 -13.38 2.84 -10.00
CA ASN A 177 -13.33 1.86 -11.09
C ASN A 177 -14.01 0.55 -10.63
N ALA A 178 -14.99 0.08 -11.40
CA ALA A 178 -15.96 -0.97 -11.03
C ALA A 178 -15.42 -2.43 -10.96
N GLY A 179 -14.15 -2.64 -10.64
CA GLY A 179 -13.55 -3.98 -10.56
C GLY A 179 -13.72 -4.63 -9.18
N PRO A 180 -13.89 -5.96 -9.08
CA PRO A 180 -13.80 -6.65 -7.80
C PRO A 180 -12.35 -6.57 -7.29
N ALA A 181 -12.17 -6.06 -6.08
CA ALA A 181 -10.87 -6.05 -5.43
C ALA A 181 -10.32 -7.47 -5.26
N ARG A 182 -9.08 -7.70 -5.70
CA ARG A 182 -8.33 -8.93 -5.45
C ARG A 182 -7.04 -8.59 -4.68
N PRO A 183 -6.71 -9.32 -3.61
CA PRO A 183 -5.44 -9.20 -2.91
C PRO A 183 -4.27 -9.77 -3.73
#